data_AF-A0A4R2BFY2-F1
#
_entry.id   AF-A0A4R2BFY2-F1
#
_cell.length_a   1.000
_cell.length_b   1.000
_cell.length_c   1.000
_cell.angle_alpha   90.00
_cell.angle_beta   90.00
_cell.angle_gamma   90.00
#
_symmetry.space_group_name_H-M   'P 1'
#
loop_
_entity.id
_entity.type
_entity.pdbx_description
1 polymer ?
#
loop_
_entity_poly.entity_id
_entity_poly.type
_entity_poly.pdbx_seq_one_letter_code
_entity_poly.pdbx_strand_id
1 'polypeptide(L)'
;MSYYEHPDKQGLFQAAQQGMKQATDVYTGMDPSSPEYGSQLSNLMQEVNEAIQQIQTAISYASDHQRMQLGQYLDILQSILTDVNKLN
;
A
#
# COMPACT_ATOMS: atom_id res chain seq x y z
N MET A 1 -10.81 13.46 27.58
CA MET A 1 -9.35 13.31 27.41
C MET A 1 -9.13 12.33 26.28
N SER A 2 -8.90 12.82 25.06
CA SER A 2 -8.51 11.93 23.96
C SER A 2 -7.04 11.57 24.15
N TYR A 3 -6.76 10.31 24.49
CA TYR A 3 -5.42 9.76 24.34
C TYR A 3 -5.11 9.81 22.84
N TYR A 4 -4.21 10.71 22.45
CA TYR A 4 -3.59 10.65 21.14
C TYR A 4 -2.76 9.35 21.14
N GLU A 5 -3.35 8.27 20.61
CA GLU A 5 -2.58 7.11 20.18
C GLU A 5 -1.64 7.62 19.09
N HIS A 6 -0.43 7.99 19.48
CA HIS A 6 0.66 8.09 18.53
C HIS A 6 0.83 6.68 17.98
N PRO A 7 0.56 6.44 16.68
CA PRO A 7 0.82 5.14 16.11
C PRO A 7 2.30 4.87 16.34
N ASP A 8 2.61 3.77 17.03
CA ASP A 8 3.99 3.41 17.32
C ASP A 8 4.75 3.38 15.99
N LYS A 9 5.93 4.00 15.94
CA LYS A 9 6.72 4.10 14.71
C LYS A 9 6.99 2.72 14.11
N GLN A 10 7.10 1.69 14.94
CA GLN A 10 7.21 0.30 14.49
C GLN A 10 5.91 -0.19 13.87
N GLY A 11 4.76 0.16 14.45
CA GLY A 11 3.44 -0.14 13.92
C GLY A 11 3.20 0.48 12.54
N LEU A 12 3.61 1.73 12.31
CA LEU A 12 3.50 2.36 10.98
C LEU A 12 4.33 1.64 9.91
N PHE A 13 5.56 1.23 10.26
CA PHE A 13 6.42 0.49 9.34
C PHE A 13 5.87 -0.91 9.03
N GLN A 14 5.35 -1.62 10.04
CA GLN A 14 4.73 -2.93 9.87
C GLN A 14 3.45 -2.84 9.03
N ALA A 15 2.59 -1.85 9.30
CA ALA A 15 1.39 -1.61 8.52
C ALA A 15 1.72 -1.33 7.04
N ALA A 16 2.72 -0.47 6.79
CA ALA A 16 3.22 -0.20 5.44
C ALA A 16 3.74 -1.46 4.72
N GLN A 17 4.52 -2.30 5.41
CA GLN A 17 5.00 -3.57 4.87
C GLN A 17 3.84 -4.52 4.55
N GLN A 18 2.86 -4.62 5.46
CA GLN A 18 1.69 -5.47 5.26
C GLN A 18 0.84 -4.99 4.07
N GLY A 19 0.57 -3.69 3.97
CA GLY A 19 -0.20 -3.12 2.87
C GLY A 19 0.47 -3.34 1.51
N MET A 20 1.79 -3.17 1.43
CA MET A 20 2.56 -3.49 0.22
C MET A 20 2.43 -4.97 -0.17
N LYS A 21 2.60 -5.87 0.80
CA LYS A 21 2.49 -7.31 0.56
C LYS A 21 1.08 -7.68 0.10
N GLN A 22 0.06 -7.22 0.81
CA GLN A 22 -1.34 -7.50 0.47
C GLN A 22 -1.69 -7.00 -0.94
N ALA A 23 -1.33 -5.76 -1.29
CA ALA A 23 -1.56 -5.24 -2.63
C ALA A 23 -0.88 -6.08 -3.71
N THR A 24 0.35 -6.54 -3.46
CA THR A 24 1.10 -7.38 -4.40
C THR A 24 0.48 -8.78 -4.54
N ASP A 25 0.12 -9.43 -3.43
CA ASP A 25 -0.55 -10.73 -3.41
C ASP A 25 -1.90 -10.66 -4.14
N VAL A 26 -2.71 -9.63 -3.87
CA VAL A 26 -3.99 -9.45 -4.56
C VAL A 26 -3.76 -9.22 -6.05
N TYR A 27 -2.89 -8.28 -6.44
CA TYR A 27 -2.62 -7.96 -7.85
C TYR A 27 -2.14 -9.16 -8.66
N THR A 28 -1.22 -9.96 -8.09
CA THR A 28 -0.68 -11.15 -8.76
C THR A 28 -1.65 -12.33 -8.78
N GLY A 29 -2.65 -12.34 -7.89
CA GLY A 29 -3.67 -13.38 -7.80
C GLY A 29 -4.95 -13.11 -8.59
N MET A 30 -5.11 -11.93 -9.19
CA MET A 30 -6.31 -11.62 -9.98
C MET A 30 -6.36 -12.43 -11.28
N ASP A 31 -7.56 -12.91 -11.63
CA ASP A 31 -7.83 -13.57 -12.91
C ASP A 31 -8.52 -12.60 -13.88
N PRO A 32 -7.88 -12.20 -14.99
CA PRO A 32 -8.46 -11.26 -15.96
C PRO A 32 -9.70 -11.78 -16.70
N SER A 33 -9.98 -13.08 -16.65
CA SER A 33 -11.16 -13.69 -17.27
C SER A 33 -12.36 -13.76 -16.30
N SER A 34 -12.14 -13.43 -15.02
CA SER A 34 -13.17 -13.42 -14.00
C SER A 34 -14.20 -12.30 -14.24
N PRO A 35 -15.50 -12.57 -14.06
CA PRO A 35 -16.53 -11.52 -14.09
C PRO A 35 -16.30 -10.42 -13.04
N GLU A 36 -15.62 -10.76 -11.94
CA GLU A 36 -15.30 -9.84 -10.84
C GLU A 36 -14.04 -9.00 -11.09
N TYR A 37 -13.31 -9.21 -12.19
CA TYR A 37 -12.01 -8.59 -12.41
C TYR A 37 -12.04 -7.06 -12.31
N GLY A 38 -13.05 -6.40 -12.89
CA GLY A 38 -13.19 -4.94 -12.83
C GLY A 38 -13.45 -4.39 -11.42
N SER A 39 -14.26 -5.09 -10.61
CA SER A 39 -14.51 -4.68 -9.22
C SER A 39 -13.30 -4.97 -8.33
N GLN A 40 -12.57 -6.07 -8.59
CA GLN A 40 -11.30 -6.37 -7.94
C GLN A 40 -10.24 -5.28 -8.22
N LEU A 41 -10.11 -4.82 -9.47
CA LEU A 41 -9.23 -3.71 -9.83
C LEU A 41 -9.59 -2.42 -9.09
N SER A 42 -10.89 -2.09 -9.01
CA SER A 42 -11.36 -0.90 -8.29
C SER A 42 -11.05 -0.95 -6.79
N ASN A 43 -11.27 -2.10 -6.15
CA ASN A 43 -10.93 -2.30 -4.74
C ASN A 43 -9.42 -2.21 -4.52
N LEU A 44 -8.62 -2.88 -5.35
CA LEU A 44 -7.17 -2.83 -5.27
C LEU A 44 -6.64 -1.40 -5.45
N MET A 45 -7.21 -0.62 -6.38
CA MET A 45 -6.85 0.78 -6.55
C MET A 45 -7.04 1.57 -5.26
N GLN A 46 -8.16 1.37 -4.56
CA GLN A 46 -8.42 2.04 -3.30
C GLN A 46 -7.42 1.60 -2.21
N GLU A 47 -7.24 0.30 -2.03
CA GLU A 47 -6.32 -0.28 -1.03
C GLU A 47 -4.87 0.20 -1.26
N VAL A 48 -4.42 0.25 -2.52
CA VAL A 48 -3.09 0.73 -2.89
C VAL A 48 -2.93 2.22 -2.57
N ASN A 49 -3.93 3.06 -2.86
CA ASN A 49 -3.89 4.48 -2.50
C ASN A 49 -3.80 4.67 -0.98
N GLU A 50 -4.57 3.90 -0.20
CA GLU A 50 -4.51 3.94 1.27
C GLU A 50 -3.13 3.51 1.79
N ALA A 51 -2.55 2.44 1.25
CA ALA A 51 -1.22 1.97 1.62
C ALA A 51 -0.12 2.99 1.26
N ILE A 52 -0.23 3.69 0.13
CA ILE A 52 0.66 4.79 -0.25
C ILE A 52 0.61 5.92 0.79
N GLN A 53 -0.59 6.33 1.23
CA GLN A 53 -0.75 7.37 2.25
C GLN A 53 -0.14 6.96 3.60
N GLN A 54 -0.33 5.69 4.00
CA GLN A 54 0.29 5.13 5.20
C GLN A 54 1.81 5.13 5.12
N ILE A 55 2.40 4.80 3.97
CA ILE A 55 3.85 4.84 3.73
C ILE A 55 4.39 6.27 3.81
N GLN A 56 3.73 7.23 3.16
CA GLN A 56 4.16 8.65 3.21
C GLN A 56 4.14 9.19 4.65
N THR A 57 3.14 8.79 5.43
CA THR A 57 3.06 9.08 6.86
C THR A 57 4.23 8.42 7.59
N ALA A 58 4.49 7.13 7.36
CA ALA A 58 5.58 6.39 7.99
C ALA A 58 6.97 6.99 7.69
N ILE A 59 7.22 7.44 6.45
CA ILE A 59 8.48 8.07 6.01
C ILE A 59 8.80 9.31 6.88
N SER A 60 7.79 10.08 7.25
CA SER A 60 7.95 11.29 8.06
C SER A 60 8.53 11.01 9.45
N TYR A 61 8.28 9.83 10.01
CA TYR A 61 8.72 9.43 11.35
C TYR A 61 9.88 8.41 11.37
N ALA A 62 10.20 7.83 10.21
CA ALA A 62 11.16 6.75 10.02
C ALA A 62 12.63 7.21 10.07
N SER A 63 13.51 6.32 10.56
CA SER A 63 14.97 6.42 10.42
C SER A 63 15.41 6.29 8.96
N ASP A 64 16.64 6.68 8.61
CA ASP A 64 17.14 6.60 7.22
C ASP A 64 17.02 5.19 6.61
N HIS A 65 17.34 4.14 7.37
CA HIS A 65 17.17 2.77 6.90
C HIS A 65 15.70 2.43 6.61
N GLN A 66 14.81 2.78 7.54
CA GLN A 66 13.38 2.56 7.36
C GLN A 66 12.83 3.38 6.18
N ARG A 67 13.32 4.61 5.95
CA ARG A 67 12.95 5.46 4.81
C ARG A 67 13.35 4.82 3.49
N MET A 68 14.54 4.21 3.40
CA MET A 68 14.95 3.49 2.20
C MET A 68 14.00 2.31 1.89
N GLN A 69 13.64 1.51 2.91
CA GLN A 69 12.71 0.40 2.73
C GLN A 69 11.29 0.88 2.36
N LEU A 70 10.79 1.92 3.05
CA LEU A 70 9.50 2.52 2.75
C LEU A 70 9.44 3.14 1.36
N GLY A 71 10.55 3.72 0.87
CA GLY A 71 10.68 4.18 -0.51
C GLY A 71 10.51 3.05 -1.52
N GLN A 72 11.15 1.90 -1.29
CA GLN A 72 10.96 0.72 -2.15
C GLN A 72 9.50 0.24 -2.16
N TYR A 73 8.84 0.22 -1.00
CA TYR A 73 7.43 -0.14 -0.93
C TYR A 73 6.55 0.86 -1.70
N LEU A 74 6.88 2.15 -1.61
CA LEU A 74 6.19 3.21 -2.32
C LEU A 74 6.33 3.06 -3.85
N ASP A 75 7.51 2.74 -4.35
CA ASP A 75 7.75 2.47 -5.78
C ASP A 75 6.93 1.27 -6.29
N ILE A 76 6.91 0.17 -5.53
CA ILE A 76 6.11 -1.02 -5.87
C ILE A 76 4.62 -0.66 -5.97
N LEU A 77 4.08 0.02 -4.96
CA LEU A 77 2.67 0.39 -4.93
C LEU A 77 2.31 1.39 -6.03
N GLN A 78 3.18 2.35 -6.36
CA GLN A 78 2.96 3.26 -7.48
C GLN A 78 2.95 2.53 -8.82
N SER A 79 3.79 1.49 -9.00
CA SER A 79 3.75 0.65 -10.19
C SER A 79 2.40 -0.07 -10.30
N ILE A 80 1.94 -0.72 -9.22
CA ILE A 80 0.64 -1.40 -9.19
C ILE A 80 -0.49 -0.41 -9.49
N LEU A 81 -0.50 0.77 -8.85
CA LEU A 81 -1.53 1.79 -9.07
C LEU A 81 -1.58 2.24 -10.54
N THR A 82 -0.41 2.44 -11.14
CA THR A 82 -0.27 2.84 -12.54
C THR A 82 -0.82 1.76 -13.46
N ASP A 83 -0.51 0.50 -13.19
CA ASP A 83 -0.97 -0.62 -14.03
C ASP A 83 -2.47 -0.87 -13.87
N VAL A 84 -3.00 -0.82 -12.65
CA VAL A 84 -4.44 -0.89 -12.38
C VAL A 84 -5.20 0.23 -13.09
N ASN A 85 -4.68 1.47 -13.08
CA ASN A 85 -5.31 2.59 -13.81
C ASN A 85 -5.32 2.41 -15.34
N LYS A 86 -4.41 1.61 -15.91
CA LYS A 86 -4.42 1.31 -17.35
C LYS A 86 -5.39 0.20 -17.71
N LEU A 87 -5.73 -0.65 -16.74
CA LEU A 87 -6.57 -1.83 -16.90
C LEU A 87 -8.05 -1.56 -16.59
N ASN A 88 -8.33 -0.47 -15.86
CA ASN A 88 -9.67 0.03 -15.55
C ASN A 88 -10.16 0.97 -16.66
#